data_AF-A8Y923-F1
#
_entry.id   AF-A8Y923-F1
#
_cell.length_a   1.000
_cell.length_b   1.000
_cell.length_c   1.000
_cell.angle_alpha   90.00
_cell.angle_beta   90.00
_cell.angle_gamma   90.00
#
_symmetry.space_group_name_H-M   'P 1'
#
loop_
_entity.id
_entity.type
_entity.pdbx_description
1 polymer ?
#
loop_
_entity_poly.entity_id
_entity_poly.type
_entity_poly.pdbx_seq_one_letter_code
_entity_poly.pdbx_strand_id
1 'polypeptide(L)'
;GGFVFDTQTIQKMEVLILGALNWRMRSITPFSFISFFISLFKPKDPPLRQALKARASEIIFKAQNDINLLEFKPSLIAASALLYASHELFPMQFLCFRKAISNCSHVNKENLLQCYNAMQEIAMDGYRSQFDMVSSSDTPVNVLDQHFSSSESEKT
;
A
#
# COMPACT_ATOMS: atom_id res chain seq x y z
N GLY A 1 21.78 0.26 -25.03
CA GLY A 1 21.01 -0.86 -24.44
C GLY A 1 19.90 -1.21 -25.40
N GLY A 2 19.85 -2.45 -25.89
CA GLY A 2 18.82 -2.90 -26.82
C GLY A 2 17.54 -3.31 -26.11
N PHE A 3 16.41 -3.31 -26.82
CA PHE A 3 15.17 -3.92 -26.35
C PHE A 3 15.36 -5.44 -26.25
N VAL A 4 15.10 -6.00 -25.06
CA VAL A 4 15.32 -7.42 -24.74
C VAL A 4 14.23 -8.32 -25.38
N PHE A 5 13.09 -7.76 -25.77
CA PHE A 5 11.97 -8.50 -26.36
C PHE A 5 11.56 -7.89 -27.70
N ASP A 6 11.52 -8.72 -28.74
CA ASP A 6 10.96 -8.34 -30.04
C ASP A 6 9.43 -8.46 -30.06
N THR A 7 8.80 -7.82 -31.05
CA THR A 7 7.34 -7.82 -31.21
C THR A 7 6.76 -9.24 -31.33
N GLN A 8 7.48 -10.16 -31.97
CA GLN A 8 7.01 -11.53 -32.17
C GLN A 8 6.95 -12.30 -30.84
N THR A 9 7.91 -12.06 -29.95
CA THR A 9 7.99 -12.65 -28.62
C THR A 9 6.88 -12.12 -27.72
N ILE A 10 6.61 -10.82 -27.78
CA ILE A 10 5.49 -10.21 -27.04
C ILE A 10 4.16 -10.83 -27.47
N GLN A 11 3.89 -10.94 -28.77
CA GLN A 11 2.65 -11.54 -29.28
C GLN A 11 2.49 -13.00 -28.86
N LYS A 12 3.57 -13.80 -28.92
CA LYS A 12 3.55 -15.19 -28.44
C LYS A 12 3.20 -15.24 -26.95
N MET A 13 3.80 -14.36 -26.15
CA MET A 13 3.54 -14.30 -24.71
C MET A 13 2.11 -13.87 -24.40
N GLU A 14 1.55 -12.90 -25.13
CA GLU A 14 0.15 -12.48 -24.99
C GLU A 14 -0.82 -13.65 -25.21
N VAL A 15 -0.65 -14.40 -26.30
CA VAL A 15 -1.50 -15.56 -26.60
C VAL A 15 -1.35 -16.66 -25.54
N LEU A 16 -0.13 -16.92 -25.07
CA LEU A 16 0.12 -17.88 -23.99
C LEU A 16 -0.57 -17.48 -22.68
N ILE A 17 -0.47 -16.22 -22.28
CA ILE A 17 -1.12 -15.70 -21.08
C ILE A 17 -2.64 -15.77 -21.22
N LEU A 18 -3.19 -15.34 -22.36
CA LEU A 18 -4.62 -15.40 -22.64
C LEU A 18 -5.14 -16.84 -22.58
N GLY A 19 -4.41 -17.78 -23.18
CA GLY A 19 -4.71 -19.21 -23.12
C GLY A 19 -4.67 -19.76 -21.69
N ALA A 20 -3.60 -19.49 -20.94
CA ALA A 20 -3.43 -19.95 -19.56
C ALA A 20 -4.52 -19.40 -18.61
N LEU A 21 -4.97 -18.16 -18.84
CA LEU A 21 -6.05 -17.54 -18.07
C LEU A 21 -7.45 -17.95 -18.56
N ASN A 22 -7.57 -18.83 -19.56
CA ASN A 22 -8.82 -19.18 -20.24
C ASN A 22 -9.60 -17.93 -20.68
N TRP A 23 -8.89 -16.93 -21.20
CA TRP A 23 -9.43 -15.62 -21.62
C TRP A 23 -10.13 -14.81 -20.52
N ARG A 24 -9.99 -15.20 -19.25
CA ARG A 24 -10.62 -14.52 -18.12
C ARG A 24 -9.80 -13.30 -17.68
N MET A 25 -9.71 -12.30 -18.55
CA MET A 25 -8.92 -11.07 -18.34
C MET A 25 -9.58 -10.06 -17.39
N ARG A 26 -10.81 -10.32 -16.93
CA ARG A 26 -11.56 -9.44 -16.03
C ARG A 26 -11.41 -9.87 -14.57
N SER A 27 -10.17 -9.94 -14.10
CA SER A 27 -9.88 -10.23 -12.70
C SER A 27 -10.47 -9.14 -11.80
N ILE A 28 -11.07 -9.55 -10.70
CA ILE A 28 -11.58 -8.61 -9.69
C ILE A 28 -10.38 -8.07 -8.92
N THR A 29 -10.25 -6.75 -8.85
CA THR A 29 -9.18 -6.06 -8.13
C THR A 29 -9.70 -5.41 -6.85
N PRO A 30 -8.83 -5.13 -5.86
CA PRO A 30 -9.22 -4.44 -4.64
C PRO A 30 -9.92 -3.10 -4.91
N PHE A 31 -9.49 -2.38 -5.95
CA PHE A 31 -10.07 -1.11 -6.39
C PHE A 31 -11.59 -1.17 -6.61
N SER A 32 -12.10 -2.33 -7.04
CA SER A 32 -13.53 -2.54 -7.29
C SER A 32 -14.38 -2.43 -6.01
N PHE A 33 -13.80 -2.68 -4.83
CA PHE A 33 -14.50 -2.68 -3.55
C PHE A 33 -14.37 -1.38 -2.76
N ILE A 34 -13.45 -0.48 -3.12
CA ILE A 34 -13.23 0.78 -2.36
C ILE A 34 -14.53 1.58 -2.23
N SER A 35 -15.26 1.76 -3.33
CA SER A 35 -16.50 2.53 -3.34
C SER A 35 -17.59 1.87 -2.47
N PHE A 36 -17.62 0.55 -2.42
CA PHE A 36 -18.53 -0.19 -1.53
C PHE A 36 -18.22 0.09 -0.06
N PHE A 37 -16.96 -0.06 0.37
CA PHE A 37 -16.61 0.19 1.77
C PHE A 37 -16.78 1.65 2.17
N ILE A 38 -16.47 2.60 1.29
CA ILE A 38 -16.76 4.02 1.49
C ILE A 38 -18.25 4.26 1.76
N SER A 39 -19.14 3.57 1.03
CA SER A 39 -20.59 3.76 1.17
C SER A 39 -21.12 3.38 2.55
N LEU A 40 -20.42 2.50 3.28
CA LEU A 40 -20.79 2.10 4.65
C LEU A 40 -20.77 3.28 5.63
N PHE A 41 -20.00 4.33 5.33
CA PHE A 41 -19.83 5.50 6.20
C PHE A 41 -20.74 6.66 5.83
N LYS A 42 -21.41 6.58 4.67
CA LYS A 42 -22.26 7.65 4.11
C LYS A 42 -21.61 9.06 4.24
N PRO A 43 -20.34 9.25 3.81
CA PRO A 43 -19.71 10.57 3.87
C PRO A 43 -20.54 11.54 3.03
N LYS A 44 -21.08 12.58 3.68
CA LYS A 44 -21.92 13.59 3.02
C LYS A 44 -21.13 14.48 2.08
N ASP A 45 -19.81 14.55 2.29
CA ASP A 45 -18.90 15.45 1.60
C ASP A 45 -18.17 14.72 0.43
N PRO A 46 -18.37 15.16 -0.84
CA PRO A 46 -17.71 14.55 -1.99
C PRO A 46 -16.17 14.62 -1.98
N PRO A 47 -15.51 15.75 -1.59
CA PRO A 47 -14.06 15.83 -1.40
C PRO A 47 -13.51 14.78 -0.43
N LEU A 48 -14.15 14.61 0.74
CA LEU A 48 -13.78 13.56 1.71
C LEU A 48 -13.76 12.16 1.08
N ARG A 49 -14.81 11.85 0.31
CA ARG A 49 -14.91 10.56 -0.39
C ARG A 49 -13.78 10.37 -1.39
N GLN A 50 -13.44 11.42 -2.13
CA GLN A 50 -12.37 11.38 -3.13
C GLN A 50 -11.00 11.22 -2.47
N ALA A 51 -10.75 11.91 -1.36
CA ALA A 51 -9.52 11.79 -0.59
C ALA A 51 -9.31 10.37 -0.05
N LEU A 52 -10.35 9.79 0.57
CA LEU A 52 -10.31 8.38 1.03
C LEU A 52 -10.04 7.41 -0.12
N LYS A 53 -10.74 7.58 -1.25
CA LYS A 53 -10.57 6.72 -2.42
C LYS A 53 -9.16 6.82 -2.99
N ALA A 54 -8.63 8.04 -3.13
CA ALA A 54 -7.29 8.30 -3.64
C ALA A 54 -6.24 7.67 -2.72
N ARG A 55 -6.33 7.92 -1.42
CA ARG A 55 -5.36 7.39 -0.45
C ARG A 55 -5.40 5.87 -0.34
N ALA A 56 -6.60 5.27 -0.28
CA ALA A 56 -6.73 3.81 -0.29
C ALA A 56 -6.15 3.19 -1.58
N SER A 57 -6.33 3.86 -2.73
CA SER A 57 -5.75 3.39 -3.99
C SER A 57 -4.22 3.44 -3.98
N GLU A 58 -3.64 4.51 -3.43
CA GLU A 58 -2.18 4.64 -3.25
C GLU A 58 -1.62 3.53 -2.36
N ILE A 59 -2.30 3.24 -1.23
CA ILE A 59 -1.91 2.15 -0.32
C ILE A 59 -1.93 0.80 -1.07
N ILE A 60 -2.98 0.51 -1.84
CA ILE A 60 -3.06 -0.72 -2.64
C ILE A 60 -1.93 -0.80 -3.66
N PHE A 61 -1.58 0.31 -4.33
CA PHE A 61 -0.46 0.35 -5.27
C PHE A 61 0.88 0.09 -4.59
N LYS A 62 1.14 0.69 -3.42
CA LYS A 62 2.37 0.43 -2.66
C LYS A 62 2.47 -1.03 -2.24
N ALA A 63 1.33 -1.65 -1.95
CA ALA A 63 1.27 -3.01 -1.46
C ALA A 63 1.27 -4.09 -2.55
N GLN A 64 1.26 -3.72 -3.83
CA GLN A 64 1.09 -4.67 -4.94
C GLN A 64 2.23 -5.70 -5.09
N ASN A 65 3.43 -5.38 -4.60
CA ASN A 65 4.61 -6.23 -4.73
C ASN A 65 4.84 -7.12 -3.51
N ASP A 66 4.03 -6.97 -2.47
CA ASP A 66 4.17 -7.75 -1.25
C ASP A 66 3.45 -9.09 -1.38
N ILE A 67 4.22 -10.17 -1.27
CA ILE A 67 3.71 -11.54 -1.41
C ILE A 67 2.77 -11.93 -0.27
N ASN A 68 2.89 -11.31 0.90
CA ASN A 68 2.03 -11.59 2.05
C ASN A 68 0.59 -11.17 1.75
N LEU A 69 0.37 -10.20 0.86
CA LEU A 69 -0.99 -9.81 0.49
C LEU A 69 -1.70 -10.78 -0.44
N LEU A 70 -0.99 -11.74 -1.05
CA LEU A 70 -1.58 -12.74 -1.94
C LEU A 70 -2.51 -13.72 -1.21
N GLU A 71 -2.37 -13.87 0.11
CA GLU A 71 -3.24 -14.72 0.92
C GLU A 71 -4.64 -14.12 1.14
N PHE A 72 -4.79 -12.80 0.96
CA PHE A 72 -6.03 -12.07 1.21
C PHE A 72 -6.87 -11.90 -0.04
N LYS A 73 -8.20 -11.94 0.15
CA LYS A 73 -9.16 -11.65 -0.94
C LYS A 73 -9.09 -10.16 -1.32
N PRO A 74 -9.31 -9.81 -2.60
CA PRO A 74 -9.33 -8.41 -3.05
C PRO A 74 -10.27 -7.49 -2.25
N SER A 75 -11.42 -8.01 -1.81
CA SER A 75 -12.35 -7.26 -0.94
C SER A 75 -11.75 -6.92 0.42
N LEU A 76 -10.97 -7.83 1.00
CA LEU A 76 -10.34 -7.63 2.30
C LEU A 76 -9.19 -6.64 2.21
N ILE A 77 -8.36 -6.77 1.15
CA ILE A 77 -7.31 -5.80 0.80
C ILE A 77 -7.90 -4.40 0.69
N ALA A 78 -9.03 -4.24 -0.01
CA ALA A 78 -9.70 -2.95 -0.14
C ALA A 78 -10.22 -2.39 1.21
N ALA A 79 -10.79 -3.26 2.05
CA ALA A 79 -11.28 -2.88 3.38
C ALA A 79 -10.14 -2.41 4.28
N SER A 80 -9.03 -3.15 4.32
CA SER A 80 -7.83 -2.82 5.08
C SER A 80 -7.17 -1.54 4.58
N ALA A 81 -7.06 -1.35 3.26
CA ALA A 81 -6.51 -0.14 2.67
C ALA A 81 -7.35 1.09 3.01
N LEU A 82 -8.68 0.97 2.97
CA LEU A 82 -9.58 2.05 3.36
C LEU A 82 -9.50 2.34 4.86
N LEU A 83 -9.40 1.31 5.69
CA LEU A 83 -9.25 1.45 7.13
C LEU A 83 -7.93 2.17 7.47
N TYR A 84 -6.83 1.80 6.82
CA TYR A 84 -5.54 2.46 6.97
C TYR A 84 -5.55 3.90 6.46
N ALA A 85 -6.15 4.15 5.28
CA ALA A 85 -6.36 5.52 4.79
C ALA A 85 -7.15 6.38 5.77
N SER A 86 -8.17 5.81 6.43
CA SER A 86 -8.96 6.53 7.43
C SER A 86 -8.18 6.81 8.72
N HIS A 87 -7.25 5.92 9.09
CA HIS A 87 -6.37 6.12 10.23
C HIS A 87 -5.44 7.31 10.02
N GLU A 88 -4.87 7.44 8.82
CA GLU A 88 -3.97 8.53 8.46
C GLU A 88 -4.69 9.88 8.25
N LEU A 89 -5.81 9.87 7.53
CA LEU A 89 -6.51 11.10 7.16
C LEU A 89 -7.49 11.60 8.25
N PHE A 90 -8.11 10.68 9.00
CA PHE A 90 -9.18 10.98 9.94
C PHE A 90 -9.01 10.22 11.27
N PRO A 91 -7.89 10.40 12.00
CA PRO A 91 -7.60 9.65 13.22
C PRO A 91 -8.72 9.73 14.27
N MET A 92 -9.39 10.89 14.38
CA MET A 92 -10.52 11.09 15.29
C MET A 92 -11.77 10.26 14.92
N GLN A 93 -11.92 9.88 13.65
CA GLN A 93 -13.05 9.08 13.16
C GLN A 93 -12.69 7.61 12.94
N PHE A 94 -11.41 7.25 13.08
CA PHE A 94 -10.89 5.91 12.81
C PHE A 94 -11.71 4.79 13.48
N LEU A 95 -12.13 4.99 14.74
CA LEU A 95 -12.91 3.98 15.45
C LEU A 95 -14.29 3.75 14.81
N CYS A 96 -14.91 4.80 14.27
CA CYS A 96 -16.14 4.68 13.47
C CYS A 96 -15.87 3.91 12.17
N PHE A 97 -14.73 4.19 11.51
CA PHE A 97 -14.29 3.46 10.33
C PHE A 97 -14.15 1.96 10.60
N ARG A 98 -13.38 1.62 11.63
CA ARG A 98 -13.15 0.25 12.08
C ARG A 98 -14.45 -0.46 12.42
N LYS A 99 -15.35 0.19 13.16
CA LYS A 99 -16.63 -0.40 13.56
C LYS A 99 -17.53 -0.70 12.37
N ALA A 100 -17.68 0.20 11.40
CA ALA A 100 -18.59 -0.06 10.28
C ALA A 100 -18.06 -1.13 9.33
N ILE A 101 -16.75 -1.14 9.03
CA ILE A 101 -16.14 -2.23 8.23
C ILE A 101 -16.26 -3.56 8.98
N SER A 102 -15.99 -3.59 10.29
CA SER A 102 -16.07 -4.81 11.10
C SER A 102 -17.50 -5.35 11.26
N ASN A 103 -18.51 -4.49 11.08
CA ASN A 103 -19.93 -4.87 11.11
C ASN A 103 -20.45 -5.30 9.74
N CYS A 104 -19.65 -5.18 8.67
CA CYS A 104 -20.00 -5.69 7.36
C CYS A 104 -19.98 -7.22 7.38
N SER A 105 -21.12 -7.85 7.05
CA SER A 105 -21.29 -9.32 7.06
C SER A 105 -20.32 -10.07 6.15
N HIS A 106 -19.74 -9.39 5.16
CA HIS A 106 -18.80 -9.96 4.20
C HIS A 106 -17.34 -9.88 4.66
N VAL A 107 -17.06 -9.32 5.84
CA VAL A 107 -15.71 -9.09 6.37
C VAL A 107 -15.47 -9.98 7.60
N ASN A 108 -14.44 -10.82 7.53
CA ASN A 108 -13.93 -11.51 8.71
C ASN A 108 -13.02 -10.55 9.50
N LYS A 109 -13.31 -10.37 10.80
CA LYS A 109 -12.62 -9.39 11.66
C LYS A 109 -11.15 -9.73 11.91
N GLU A 110 -10.84 -11.02 12.04
CA GLU A 110 -9.48 -11.49 12.28
C GLU A 110 -8.61 -11.25 11.05
N ASN A 111 -9.07 -11.71 9.89
CA ASN A 111 -8.35 -11.51 8.63
C ASN A 111 -8.23 -10.02 8.28
N LEU A 112 -9.24 -9.20 8.63
CA LEU A 112 -9.17 -7.75 8.45
C LEU A 112 -8.02 -7.16 9.25
N LEU A 113 -7.85 -7.55 10.51
CA LEU A 113 -6.78 -7.04 11.35
C LEU A 113 -5.41 -7.49 10.83
N GLN A 114 -5.27 -8.75 10.43
CA GLN A 114 -4.04 -9.28 9.84
C GLN A 114 -3.65 -8.52 8.57
N CYS A 115 -4.60 -8.37 7.64
CA CYS A 115 -4.37 -7.64 6.39
C CYS A 115 -4.10 -6.15 6.62
N TYR A 116 -4.76 -5.54 7.60
CA TYR A 116 -4.49 -4.15 8.01
C TYR A 116 -3.07 -3.96 8.52
N ASN A 117 -2.59 -4.85 9.39
CA ASN A 117 -1.23 -4.78 9.93
C ASN A 117 -0.19 -4.94 8.80
N ALA A 118 -0.37 -5.93 7.93
CA ALA A 118 0.51 -6.13 6.77
C ALA A 118 0.56 -4.88 5.87
N MET A 119 -0.59 -4.26 5.59
CA MET A 119 -0.64 -3.01 4.82
C MET A 119 0.06 -1.84 5.50
N GLN A 120 -0.06 -1.74 6.82
CA GLN A 120 0.61 -0.70 7.60
C GLN A 120 2.13 -0.85 7.54
N GLU A 121 2.65 -2.08 7.68
CA GLU A 121 4.08 -2.37 7.57
C GLU A 121 4.63 -1.96 6.19
N ILE A 122 3.95 -2.37 5.12
CA ILE A 122 4.35 -2.03 3.75
C ILE A 122 4.33 -0.52 3.50
N ALA A 123 3.30 0.17 4.00
CA ALA A 123 3.18 1.61 3.84
C ALA A 123 4.29 2.37 4.57
N MET A 124 4.73 1.88 5.74
CA MET A 124 5.83 2.48 6.51
C MET A 124 7.20 2.21 5.89
N ASP A 125 7.44 1.01 5.36
CA ASP A 125 8.70 0.68 4.67
C ASP A 125 8.89 1.50 3.37
N GLY A 126 7.79 1.81 2.67
CA GLY A 126 7.82 2.71 1.52
C GLY A 126 8.31 4.12 1.85
N TYR A 127 8.08 4.64 3.06
CA TYR A 127 8.65 5.92 3.50
C TYR A 127 10.15 5.82 3.73
N ARG A 128 10.63 4.75 4.37
CA ARG A 128 12.06 4.54 4.63
C ARG A 128 12.88 4.45 3.35
N SER A 129 12.38 3.69 2.37
CA SER A 129 13.02 3.58 1.05
C SER A 129 13.03 4.89 0.26
N GLN A 130 11.98 5.73 0.39
CA GLN A 130 11.95 7.06 -0.23
C GLN A 130 12.92 8.04 0.44
N PHE A 131 13.10 7.96 1.76
CA PHE A 131 14.13 8.72 2.47
C PHE A 131 15.55 8.25 2.12
N ASP A 132 15.78 6.96 1.95
CA ASP A 132 17.09 6.43 1.51
C ASP A 132 17.42 6.86 0.06
N MET A 133 16.41 6.94 -0.82
CA MET A 133 16.56 7.45 -2.19
C MET A 133 16.82 8.97 -2.22
N VAL A 134 16.27 9.74 -1.27
CA VAL A 134 16.52 11.18 -1.12
C VAL A 134 17.84 11.46 -0.40
N SER A 135 18.26 10.60 0.52
CA SER A 135 19.56 10.64 1.23
C SER A 135 20.73 10.27 0.30
N SER A 136 20.46 9.45 -0.73
CA SER A 136 21.43 9.09 -1.77
C SER A 136 21.66 10.21 -2.82
N SER A 137 21.23 11.45 -2.59
CA SER A 137 21.73 12.56 -3.40
C SER A 137 23.23 12.67 -3.17
N ASP A 138 24.02 12.42 -4.22
CA ASP A 138 25.49 12.48 -4.30
C ASP A 138 26.05 13.87 -3.96
N THR A 139 25.79 14.39 -2.76
CA THR A 139 26.53 15.50 -2.19
C THR A 139 27.65 14.93 -1.34
N PRO A 140 28.92 15.28 -1.62
CA PRO A 140 30.04 14.80 -0.83
C PRO A 140 29.87 15.24 0.62
N VAL A 141 30.23 14.34 1.55
CA VAL A 141 30.24 14.60 2.99
C VAL A 141 30.93 15.94 3.27
N ASN A 142 30.21 16.88 3.87
CA ASN A 142 30.76 18.17 4.26
C ASN A 142 31.50 18.02 5.61
N VAL A 143 32.58 18.76 5.78
CA VAL A 143 33.46 18.73 6.97
C VAL A 143 32.72 19.10 8.26
N LEU A 144 31.51 19.68 8.15
CA LEU A 144 30.65 20.04 9.27
C LEU A 144 29.90 18.84 9.91
N ASP A 145 29.78 17.70 9.23
CA ASP A 145 29.07 16.51 9.75
C ASP A 145 29.96 15.58 10.60
N GLN A 146 31.21 15.98 10.85
CA GLN A 146 32.12 15.20 11.66
C GLN A 146 31.81 15.41 13.15
N HIS A 147 30.98 14.53 13.71
CA HIS A 147 30.86 14.37 15.15
C HIS A 147 32.21 13.89 15.72
N PHE A 148 33.01 14.82 16.23
CA PHE A 148 34.17 14.52 17.05
C PHE A 148 33.71 13.99 18.39
N SER A 149 33.83 12.68 18.59
CA SER A 149 33.75 12.09 19.93
C SER A 149 35.15 12.17 20.55
N SER A 150 35.41 13.23 21.31
CA SER A 150 36.61 13.34 22.15
C SER A 150 36.45 12.45 23.37
N SER A 151 37.18 11.35 23.41
CA SER A 151 37.32 10.53 24.62
C SER A 151 38.37 11.17 25.53
N GLU A 152 37.94 11.87 26.58
CA GLU A 152 38.80 12.17 27.73
C GLU A 152 39.10 10.86 28.46
N SER A 153 40.38 10.58 28.67
CA SER A 153 40.86 9.41 29.41
C SER A 153 41.44 9.91 30.73
N GLU A 154 40.68 9.75 31.81
CA GLU A 154 41.17 9.96 33.18
C GLU A 154 42.07 8.78 33.57
N LYS A 155 43.33 9.10 33.90
CA LYS A 155 44.27 8.18 34.55
C LYS A 155 44.08 8.25 36.06
N THR A 156 43.83 7.10 36.67
CA THR A 156 44.28 6.76 38.04
C THR A 156 45.32 5.67 37.94
#